data_AF-A0A3D4G215-F1
#
_entry.id   AF-A0A3D4G215-F1
#
_cell.length_a   1.000
_cell.length_b   1.000
_cell.length_c   1.000
_cell.angle_alpha   90.00
_cell.angle_beta   90.00
_cell.angle_gamma   90.00
#
_symmetry.space_group_name_H-M   'P 1'
#
loop_
_entity.id
_entity.type
_entity.pdbx_description
1 polymer ?
#
loop_
_entity_poly.entity_id
_entity_poly.type
_entity_poly.pdbx_seq_one_letter_code
_entity_poly.pdbx_strand_id
1 'polypeptide(L)'
;MPIDQKAWTDYAELAQRKRVLEHELREVRAQMNTTQEPLLDHLAEQGVRSIKLDDGSSVYIHRAVYVGAKDTDYDRACTAFADAGLGEFVLRRFNTNTVSAWYREATAEGSSIPRALEDVLDVNERITLRVRSS
;
A
#
# COMPACT_ATOMS: atom_id res chain seq x y z
N MET A 1 -7.87 -18.29 29.89
CA MET A 1 -8.30 -19.57 29.28
C MET A 1 -7.08 -20.17 28.57
N PRO A 2 -6.80 -21.47 28.71
CA PRO A 2 -5.71 -22.09 27.96
C PRO A 2 -6.00 -22.03 26.46
N ILE A 3 -4.99 -21.68 25.65
CA ILE A 3 -5.08 -21.75 24.19
C ILE A 3 -5.03 -23.23 23.80
N ASP A 4 -6.05 -23.69 23.10
CA ASP A 4 -6.14 -25.08 22.64
C ASP A 4 -5.58 -25.24 21.21
N GLN A 5 -5.44 -26.49 20.76
CA GLN A 5 -4.99 -26.80 19.41
C GLN A 5 -5.90 -26.19 18.34
N LYS A 6 -7.19 -26.00 18.65
CA LYS A 6 -8.18 -25.46 17.72
C LYS A 6 -7.86 -24.01 17.35
N ALA A 7 -7.49 -23.17 18.32
CA ALA A 7 -7.12 -21.78 18.06
C ALA A 7 -5.95 -21.63 17.07
N TRP A 8 -4.97 -22.54 17.12
CA TRP A 8 -3.86 -22.56 16.16
C TRP A 8 -4.31 -22.93 14.75
N THR A 9 -5.18 -23.93 14.64
CA THR A 9 -5.78 -24.34 13.36
C THR A 9 -6.63 -23.20 12.78
N ASP A 10 -7.47 -22.57 13.59
CA ASP A 10 -8.31 -21.44 13.18
C ASP A 10 -7.44 -20.28 12.62
N TYR A 11 -6.33 -19.95 13.28
CA TYR A 11 -5.40 -18.93 12.78
C TYR A 11 -4.76 -19.34 11.45
N ALA A 12 -4.38 -20.62 11.30
CA ALA A 12 -3.79 -21.12 10.06
C ALA A 12 -4.77 -21.05 8.88
N GLU A 13 -6.04 -21.38 9.13
CA GLU A 13 -7.11 -21.26 8.14
C GLU A 13 -7.34 -19.80 7.72
N LEU A 14 -7.35 -18.87 8.68
CA LEU A 14 -7.48 -17.43 8.39
C LEU A 14 -6.30 -16.90 7.56
N ALA A 15 -5.06 -17.29 7.91
CA ALA A 15 -3.87 -16.89 7.17
C ALA A 15 -3.92 -17.41 5.71
N GLN A 16 -4.35 -18.65 5.52
CA GLN A 16 -4.52 -19.22 4.19
C GLN A 16 -5.65 -18.52 3.41
N ARG A 17 -6.79 -18.27 4.06
CA ARG A 17 -7.93 -17.59 3.43
C ARG A 17 -7.55 -16.18 2.99
N LYS A 18 -6.81 -15.43 3.82
CA LYS A 18 -6.26 -14.13 3.45
C LYS A 18 -5.42 -14.22 2.18
N ARG A 19 -4.51 -15.19 2.08
CA ARG A 19 -3.65 -15.37 0.91
C ARG A 19 -4.45 -15.63 -0.36
N VAL A 20 -5.49 -16.47 -0.27
CA VAL A 20 -6.41 -16.79 -1.38
C VAL A 20 -7.18 -15.54 -1.80
N LEU A 21 -7.80 -14.83 -0.85
CA LEU A 21 -8.56 -13.60 -1.14
C LEU A 21 -7.68 -12.49 -1.73
N GLU A 22 -6.43 -12.35 -1.27
CA GLU A 22 -5.48 -11.40 -1.85
C GLU A 22 -5.11 -11.77 -3.29
N HIS A 23 -5.09 -13.07 -3.63
CA HIS A 23 -4.89 -13.54 -5.00
C HIS A 23 -6.11 -13.25 -5.87
N GLU A 24 -7.29 -13.68 -5.44
CA GLU A 24 -8.57 -13.43 -6.13
C GLU A 24 -8.78 -11.93 -6.36
N LEU A 25 -8.48 -11.09 -5.36
CA LEU A 25 -8.55 -9.63 -5.50
C LEU A 25 -7.61 -9.09 -6.59
N ARG A 26 -6.40 -9.63 -6.70
CA ARG A 26 -5.47 -9.23 -7.77
C ARG A 26 -5.99 -9.65 -9.14
N GLU A 27 -6.54 -10.85 -9.26
CA GLU A 27 -7.11 -11.36 -10.51
C GLU A 27 -8.33 -10.54 -10.94
N VAL A 28 -9.27 -10.28 -10.03
CA VAL A 28 -10.45 -9.45 -10.31
C VAL A 28 -10.04 -8.05 -10.75
N ARG A 29 -9.06 -7.42 -10.08
CA ARG A 29 -8.53 -6.11 -10.49
C ARG A 29 -7.94 -6.14 -11.90
N ALA A 30 -7.18 -7.18 -12.23
CA ALA A 30 -6.62 -7.35 -13.56
C ALA A 30 -7.73 -7.50 -14.62
N GLN A 31 -8.75 -8.32 -14.33
CA GLN A 31 -9.89 -8.50 -15.22
C GLN A 31 -10.67 -7.21 -15.42
N MET A 32 -10.98 -6.48 -14.34
CA MET A 32 -11.64 -5.18 -14.40
C MET A 32 -10.88 -4.21 -15.31
N ASN A 33 -9.56 -4.10 -15.14
CA ASN A 33 -8.73 -3.23 -15.96
C ASN A 33 -8.79 -3.60 -17.45
N THR A 34 -8.70 -4.90 -17.78
CA THR A 34 -8.80 -5.39 -19.17
C THR A 34 -10.17 -5.10 -19.77
N THR A 35 -11.25 -5.21 -18.99
CA THR A 35 -12.61 -4.94 -19.48
C THR A 35 -12.94 -3.45 -19.55
N GLN A 36 -12.20 -2.59 -18.86
CA GLN A 36 -12.54 -1.17 -18.73
C GLN A 36 -12.37 -0.40 -20.03
N GLU A 37 -11.29 -0.65 -20.78
CA GLU A 37 -10.95 0.14 -21.97
C GLU A 37 -12.04 0.06 -23.08
N PRO A 38 -12.54 -1.13 -23.46
CA PRO A 38 -13.67 -1.23 -24.40
C PRO A 38 -14.95 -0.56 -23.91
N LEU A 39 -15.21 -0.54 -22.59
CA LEU A 39 -16.39 0.10 -22.02
C LEU A 39 -16.29 1.63 -22.08
N LEU A 40 -15.09 2.19 -21.89
CA LEU A 40 -14.85 3.61 -22.05
C LEU A 40 -15.04 4.06 -23.50
N ASP A 41 -14.53 3.28 -24.46
CA ASP A 41 -14.73 3.52 -25.89
C ASP A 41 -16.21 3.51 -26.25
N HIS A 42 -16.96 2.51 -25.76
CA HIS A 42 -18.39 2.41 -25.98
C HIS A 42 -19.18 3.62 -25.43
N LEU A 43 -18.84 4.07 -24.21
CA LEU A 43 -19.45 5.27 -23.63
C LEU A 43 -19.13 6.52 -24.45
N ALA A 44 -17.90 6.63 -24.95
CA ALA A 44 -17.46 7.73 -25.80
C ALA A 44 -18.19 7.75 -27.16
N GLU A 45 -18.33 6.59 -27.82
CA GLU A 45 -19.09 6.43 -29.08
C GLU A 45 -20.57 6.83 -28.92
N GLN A 46 -21.18 6.49 -27.79
CA GLN A 46 -22.55 6.86 -27.47
C GLN A 46 -22.70 8.31 -27.00
N GLY A 47 -21.59 9.03 -26.77
CA GLY A 47 -21.60 10.40 -26.26
C GLY A 47 -22.16 10.54 -24.84
N VAL A 48 -22.24 9.44 -24.09
CA VAL A 48 -22.77 9.41 -22.71
C VAL A 48 -21.64 9.27 -21.69
N ARG A 49 -21.89 9.75 -20.47
CA ARG A 49 -20.92 9.65 -19.36
C ARG A 49 -21.27 8.55 -18.36
N SER A 50 -22.41 7.90 -18.52
CA SER A 50 -22.88 6.85 -17.64
C SER A 50 -23.95 5.99 -18.29
N ILE A 51 -24.03 4.72 -17.87
CA ILE A 51 -25.11 3.79 -18.19
C ILE A 51 -25.70 3.26 -16.88
N LYS A 52 -27.02 3.10 -16.85
CA LYS A 52 -27.73 2.41 -15.77
C LYS A 52 -27.90 0.94 -16.14
N LEU A 53 -27.57 0.04 -15.23
CA LEU A 53 -27.72 -1.41 -15.41
C LEU A 53 -29.11 -1.87 -14.95
N ASP A 54 -29.50 -3.07 -15.35
CA ASP A 54 -30.81 -3.66 -15.06
C ASP A 54 -31.04 -3.90 -13.56
N ASP A 55 -29.97 -4.14 -12.80
CA ASP A 55 -30.01 -4.27 -11.34
C ASP A 55 -30.15 -2.92 -10.60
N GLY A 56 -30.23 -1.82 -11.34
CA GLY A 56 -30.36 -0.47 -10.82
C GLY A 56 -29.04 0.24 -10.52
N SER A 57 -27.90 -0.44 -10.63
CA SER A 57 -26.57 0.17 -10.49
C SER A 57 -26.23 1.06 -11.69
N SER A 58 -25.18 1.90 -11.58
CA SER A 58 -24.75 2.77 -12.66
C SER A 58 -23.23 2.74 -12.82
N VAL A 59 -22.78 2.55 -14.05
CA VAL A 59 -21.38 2.65 -14.44
C VAL A 59 -21.17 4.01 -15.07
N TYR A 60 -20.19 4.78 -14.60
CA TYR A 60 -19.94 6.14 -15.07
C TYR A 60 -18.45 6.44 -15.21
N ILE A 61 -18.12 7.39 -16.09
CA ILE A 61 -16.75 7.86 -16.29
C ILE A 61 -16.34 8.68 -15.07
N HIS A 62 -15.42 8.16 -14.28
CA HIS A 62 -14.73 8.90 -13.22
C HIS A 62 -13.41 9.47 -13.74
N ARG A 63 -13.22 10.79 -13.64
CA ARG A 63 -11.97 11.46 -14.05
C ARG A 63 -11.19 11.85 -12.79
N ALA A 64 -10.01 11.28 -12.64
CA ALA A 64 -9.05 11.68 -11.61
C ALA A 64 -7.77 12.22 -12.27
N VAL A 65 -7.21 13.29 -11.71
CA VAL A 65 -5.91 13.82 -12.12
C VAL A 65 -4.89 13.37 -11.08
N TYR A 66 -3.92 12.58 -11.53
CA TYR A 66 -2.79 12.16 -10.70
C TYR A 66 -1.56 12.95 -11.11
N VAL A 67 -0.93 13.61 -10.15
CA VAL A 67 0.35 14.31 -10.34
C VAL A 67 1.43 13.46 -9.70
N GLY A 68 2.47 13.14 -10.47
CA GLY A 68 3.63 12.39 -10.00
C GLY A 68 4.93 13.07 -10.42
N ALA A 69 6.04 12.67 -9.79
CA ALA A 69 7.36 13.14 -10.20
C ALA A 69 7.67 12.64 -11.63
N LYS A 70 8.07 13.57 -12.50
CA LYS A 70 8.52 13.24 -13.85
C LYS A 70 9.76 12.34 -13.77
N ASP A 71 9.80 11.30 -14.60
CA ASP A 71 10.89 10.32 -14.64
C ASP A 71 11.15 9.64 -13.27
N THR A 72 10.16 9.66 -12.37
CA THR A 72 10.29 9.19 -10.98
C THR A 72 11.37 9.91 -10.16
N ASP A 73 11.82 11.08 -10.61
CA ASP A 73 12.82 11.90 -9.93
C ASP A 73 12.17 12.76 -8.83
N TYR A 74 11.91 12.12 -7.69
CA TYR A 74 11.27 12.75 -6.54
C TYR A 74 12.14 13.82 -5.88
N ASP A 75 13.46 13.71 -5.94
CA ASP A 75 14.36 14.70 -5.34
C ASP A 75 14.29 16.02 -6.09
N ARG A 76 14.34 15.96 -7.43
CA ARG A 76 14.14 17.13 -8.28
C ARG A 76 12.74 17.71 -8.12
N ALA A 77 11.71 16.87 -8.02
CA ALA A 77 10.34 17.33 -7.80
C ALA A 77 10.20 18.04 -6.44
N CYS A 78 10.70 17.45 -5.36
CA CYS A 78 10.67 18.05 -4.02
C CYS A 78 11.39 19.39 -3.98
N THR A 79 12.55 19.49 -4.62
CA THR A 79 13.30 20.74 -4.73
C THR A 79 12.48 21.80 -5.47
N ALA A 80 11.90 21.46 -6.61
CA ALA A 80 11.05 22.37 -7.38
C ALA A 80 9.79 22.82 -6.61
N PHE A 81 9.16 21.93 -5.85
CA PHE A 81 8.03 22.30 -4.97
C PHE A 81 8.47 23.28 -3.88
N ALA A 82 9.62 23.05 -3.25
CA ALA A 82 10.18 23.95 -2.24
C ALA A 82 10.52 25.33 -2.83
N ASP A 83 11.21 25.37 -3.97
CA ASP A 83 11.60 26.61 -4.67
C ASP A 83 10.38 27.41 -5.16
N ALA A 84 9.29 26.72 -5.51
CA ALA A 84 8.02 27.35 -5.88
C ALA A 84 7.21 27.88 -4.68
N GLY A 85 7.72 27.75 -3.45
CA GLY A 85 7.02 28.14 -2.23
C GLY A 85 5.87 27.20 -1.84
N LEU A 86 5.82 26.00 -2.44
CA LEU A 86 4.80 24.98 -2.21
C LEU A 86 5.36 23.83 -1.34
N GLY A 87 6.23 24.19 -0.40
CA GLY A 87 6.92 23.25 0.47
C GLY A 87 5.98 22.42 1.34
N GLU A 88 4.74 22.88 1.59
CA GLU A 88 3.75 22.09 2.35
C GLU A 88 3.37 20.76 1.69
N PHE A 89 3.55 20.60 0.38
CA PHE A 89 3.31 19.32 -0.30
C PHE A 89 4.48 18.34 -0.17
N VAL A 90 5.62 18.78 0.34
CA VAL A 90 6.82 17.96 0.49
C VAL A 90 6.94 17.48 1.93
N LEU A 91 6.86 16.16 2.12
CA LEU A 91 7.10 15.55 3.42
C LEU A 91 8.59 15.21 3.59
N ARG A 92 9.26 15.88 4.53
CA ARG A 92 10.59 15.46 4.99
C ARG A 92 10.46 14.22 5.87
N ARG A 93 10.88 13.07 5.35
CA ARG A 93 10.80 11.78 6.03
C ARG A 93 12.06 10.97 5.77
N PHE A 94 12.46 10.17 6.74
CA PHE A 94 13.47 9.12 6.56
C PHE A 94 12.83 7.81 6.11
N ASN A 95 13.59 6.96 5.41
CA ASN A 95 13.12 5.62 5.07
C ASN A 95 13.05 4.75 6.32
N THR A 96 11.84 4.54 6.83
CA THR A 96 11.60 3.75 8.05
C THR A 96 12.13 2.32 7.92
N ASN A 97 12.04 1.68 6.76
CA ASN A 97 12.55 0.32 6.58
C ASN A 97 14.07 0.26 6.70
N THR A 98 14.77 1.22 6.10
CA THR A 98 16.23 1.35 6.20
C THR A 98 16.66 1.62 7.63
N VAL A 99 15.99 2.56 8.31
CA VAL A 99 16.27 2.87 9.73
C VAL A 99 15.99 1.66 10.62
N SER A 100 14.90 0.93 10.41
CA SER A 100 14.60 -0.30 11.15
C SER A 100 15.62 -1.41 10.88
N ALA A 101 16.17 -1.51 9.67
CA ALA A 101 17.23 -2.47 9.35
C ALA A 101 18.53 -2.12 10.08
N TRP A 102 18.98 -0.87 9.95
CA TRP A 102 20.12 -0.34 10.68
C TRP A 102 19.98 -0.55 12.19
N TYR A 103 18.82 -0.22 12.76
CA TYR A 103 18.60 -0.37 14.21
C TYR A 103 18.73 -1.84 14.65
N ARG A 104 18.13 -2.78 13.89
CA ARG A 104 18.25 -4.22 14.18
C ARG A 104 19.70 -4.70 14.12
N GLU A 105 20.45 -4.30 13.09
CA GLU A 105 21.86 -4.66 12.93
C GLU A 105 22.70 -4.11 14.09
N ALA A 106 22.56 -2.82 14.40
CA ALA A 106 23.25 -2.18 15.52
C ALA A 106 22.98 -2.90 16.85
N THR A 107 21.72 -3.28 17.12
CA THR A 107 21.37 -4.03 18.33
C THR A 107 21.92 -5.46 18.34
N ALA A 108 21.95 -6.15 17.19
CA ALA A 108 22.47 -7.52 17.08
C ALA A 108 23.99 -7.58 17.29
N GLU A 109 24.70 -6.53 16.88
CA GLU A 109 26.16 -6.39 17.04
C GLU A 109 26.56 -5.84 18.43
N GLY A 110 25.59 -5.48 19.28
CA GLY A 110 25.85 -4.87 20.58
C GLY A 110 26.38 -3.43 20.50
N SER A 111 26.19 -2.76 19.37
CA SER A 111 26.56 -1.37 19.17
C SER A 111 25.67 -0.44 20.01
N SER A 112 26.25 0.63 20.56
CA SER A 112 25.47 1.66 21.26
C SER A 112 24.67 2.51 20.27
N ILE A 113 23.36 2.65 20.49
CA ILE A 113 22.52 3.58 19.73
C ILE A 113 22.88 5.02 20.17
N PRO A 114 23.06 5.97 19.22
CA PRO A 114 23.31 7.35 19.57
C PRO A 114 22.19 7.92 20.45
N ARG A 115 22.53 8.48 21.60
CA ARG A 115 21.57 9.02 22.58
C ARG A 115 20.55 10.00 21.98
N ALA A 116 20.96 10.82 21.01
CA ALA A 116 20.07 11.76 20.32
C ALA A 116 18.93 11.08 19.54
N LEU A 117 19.08 9.81 19.21
CA LEU A 117 18.05 9.02 18.52
C LEU A 117 17.10 8.30 19.49
N GLU A 118 17.52 8.07 20.73
CA GLU A 118 16.71 7.36 21.74
C GLU A 118 15.41 8.12 22.06
N ASP A 119 15.46 9.45 22.11
CA ASP A 119 14.30 10.29 22.44
C ASP A 119 13.38 10.59 21.25
N VAL A 120 13.79 10.25 20.02
CA VAL A 120 13.04 10.58 18.78
C VAL A 120 12.61 9.35 17.98
N LEU A 121 13.16 8.17 18.27
CA LEU A 121 12.76 6.92 17.65
C LEU A 121 11.80 6.16 18.57
N ASP A 122 10.58 5.96 18.10
CA ASP A 122 9.61 5.08 18.76
C ASP A 122 9.82 3.63 18.30
N VAL A 123 10.58 2.87 19.09
CA VAL A 123 10.94 1.47 18.79
C VAL A 123 9.90 0.53 19.39
N ASN A 124 9.03 0.02 18.52
CA ASN A 124 8.02 -0.96 18.90
C ASN A 124 8.33 -2.35 18.31
N GLU A 125 8.53 -3.35 19.17
CA GLU A 125 8.61 -4.74 18.74
C GLU A 125 7.21 -5.30 18.50
N ARG A 126 6.93 -5.71 17.25
CA ARG A 126 5.69 -6.39 16.90
C ARG A 126 5.95 -7.87 16.62
N ILE A 127 5.68 -8.71 17.61
CA ILE A 127 5.69 -10.16 17.45
C ILE A 127 4.42 -10.57 16.69
N THR A 128 4.59 -11.21 15.53
CA THR A 128 3.47 -11.69 14.71
C THR A 128 3.61 -13.17 14.44
N LEU A 129 2.49 -13.90 14.51
CA LEU A 129 2.45 -15.29 14.10
C LEU A 129 2.50 -15.35 12.56
N ARG A 130 3.37 -16.21 12.03
CA ARG A 130 3.44 -16.48 10.58
C ARG A 130 3.22 -17.97 10.35
N VAL A 131 2.40 -18.27 9.35
CA VAL A 131 2.18 -19.64 8.88
C VAL A 131 3.10 -19.87 7.70
N ARG A 132 3.87 -20.95 7.74
CA ARG A 132 4.73 -21.38 6.63
C ARG A 132 4.03 -22.52 5.91
N SER A 133 3.85 -22.39 4.60
CA SER A 133 3.56 -23.53 3.73
C SER A 133 4.86 -24.27 3.45
N SER A 134 4.93 -25.55 3.78
CA SER A 134 5.90 -26.51 3.25
C SER A 134 5.58 -26.86 1.80
#